data_AF-A0A965CY73-F1
#
_entry.id   AF-A0A965CY73-F1
#
_cell.length_a   1.000
_cell.length_b   1.000
_cell.length_c   1.000
_cell.angle_alpha   90.00
_cell.angle_beta   90.00
_cell.angle_gamma   90.00
#
_symmetry.space_group_name_H-M   'P 1'
#
loop_
_entity.id
_entity.type
_entity.pdbx_description
1 polymer ?
#
loop_
_entity_poly.entity_id
_entity_poly.type
_entity_poly.pdbx_seq_one_letter_code
_entity_poly.pdbx_strand_id
1 'polypeptide(L)'
;GPLLIQEHPDLFWGLVASMYIGNIMLLVLNMPLVPLFAQILKLPVHVLYPIIFGVSLVGVYSVSSSLFDVSLLMAFGLLGYLMRKLDYPTAPLILGLVLGDGMERALRQSLMMSQGDLSILVNRPISAVMLALAVLMLLLPLFGKMNRWRIQALEQSEGES
;
A
#
# COMPACT_ATOMS: atom_id res chain seq x y z
N GLY A 1 -5.04 -20.22 24.79
CA GLY A 1 -6.35 -20.83 25.13
C GLY A 1 -6.55 -20.75 26.64
N PRO A 2 -7.79 -20.87 27.16
CA PRO A 2 -8.12 -20.72 28.58
C PRO A 2 -7.34 -21.65 29.53
N LEU A 3 -6.77 -22.74 29.02
CA LEU A 3 -5.86 -23.63 29.74
C LEU A 3 -4.52 -22.98 30.13
N LEU A 4 -3.96 -22.06 29.30
CA LEU A 4 -2.69 -21.36 29.64
C LEU A 4 -2.85 -20.40 30.82
N ILE A 5 -4.06 -19.85 31.02
CA ILE A 5 -4.39 -18.96 32.14
C ILE A 5 -4.53 -19.75 33.45
N GLN A 6 -4.93 -21.02 33.37
CA GLN A 6 -5.13 -21.89 34.54
C GLN A 6 -3.86 -22.64 34.96
N GLU A 7 -3.07 -23.16 34.02
CA GLU A 7 -1.86 -23.93 34.35
C GLU A 7 -0.61 -23.06 34.59
N HIS A 8 -0.49 -21.92 33.91
CA HIS A 8 0.67 -21.03 34.02
C HIS A 8 0.26 -19.55 34.10
N PRO A 9 -0.44 -19.15 35.19
CA PRO A 9 -0.92 -17.76 35.35
C PRO A 9 0.22 -16.74 35.31
N ASP A 10 1.40 -17.06 35.82
CA ASP A 10 2.57 -16.17 35.82
C ASP A 10 3.08 -15.85 34.40
N LEU A 11 3.04 -16.83 33.49
CA LEU A 11 3.45 -16.62 32.10
C LEU A 11 2.42 -15.78 31.34
N PHE A 12 1.14 -16.00 31.58
CA PHE A 12 0.08 -15.20 30.96
C PHE A 12 0.15 -13.74 31.41
N TRP A 13 0.20 -13.48 32.73
CA TRP A 13 0.33 -12.13 33.27
C TRP A 13 1.69 -11.51 32.92
N GLY A 14 2.77 -12.28 32.84
CA GLY A 14 4.07 -11.82 32.36
C GLY A 14 4.05 -11.40 30.88
N LEU A 15 3.36 -12.14 30.01
CA LEU A 15 3.20 -11.78 28.59
C LEU A 15 2.34 -10.52 28.43
N VAL A 16 1.19 -10.46 29.12
CA VAL A 16 0.31 -9.29 29.09
C VAL A 16 1.03 -8.05 29.65
N ALA A 17 1.71 -8.18 30.78
CA ALA A 17 2.49 -7.10 31.37
C ALA A 17 3.63 -6.66 30.46
N SER A 18 4.39 -7.58 29.85
CA SER A 18 5.49 -7.22 28.94
C SER A 18 4.99 -6.56 27.65
N MET A 19 3.81 -6.93 27.13
CA MET A 19 3.20 -6.22 25.99
C MET A 19 2.83 -4.78 26.37
N TYR A 20 2.26 -4.56 27.56
CA TYR A 20 1.94 -3.22 28.05
C TYR A 20 3.19 -2.39 28.32
N ILE A 21 4.15 -2.94 29.06
CA ILE A 21 5.43 -2.28 29.37
C ILE A 21 6.20 -2.00 28.08
N GLY A 22 6.22 -2.94 27.14
CA GLY A 22 6.83 -2.79 25.82
C GLY A 22 6.20 -1.67 25.01
N ASN A 23 4.86 -1.54 24.99
CA ASN A 23 4.19 -0.44 24.30
C ASN A 23 4.47 0.92 24.97
N ILE A 24 4.48 0.98 26.30
CA ILE A 24 4.84 2.20 27.05
C ILE A 24 6.29 2.59 26.73
N MET A 25 7.21 1.64 26.78
CA MET A 25 8.62 1.87 26.46
C MET A 25 8.80 2.28 25.00
N LEU A 26 8.06 1.66 24.07
CA LEU A 26 8.06 2.02 22.65
C LEU A 26 7.52 3.42 22.41
N LEU A 27 6.51 3.86 23.17
CA LEU A 27 5.99 5.23 23.14
C LEU A 27 7.01 6.24 23.67
N VAL A 28 7.64 5.93 24.80
CA VAL A 28 8.70 6.76 25.40
C VAL A 28 9.90 6.86 24.46
N LEU A 29 10.24 5.79 23.74
CA LEU A 29 11.30 5.79 22.74
C LEU A 29 10.87 6.52 21.45
N ASN A 30 9.62 6.36 21.00
CA ASN A 30 9.13 7.04 19.81
C ASN A 30 9.07 8.55 19.99
N MET A 31 8.61 9.05 21.14
CA MET A 31 8.51 10.48 21.44
C MET A 31 9.77 11.31 21.08
N PRO A 32 11.00 10.95 21.49
CA PRO A 32 12.23 11.65 21.09
C PRO A 32 12.71 11.29 19.68
N LEU A 33 12.33 10.13 19.13
CA LEU A 33 12.71 9.71 17.77
C LEU A 33 11.88 10.39 16.69
N VAL A 34 10.59 10.66 16.91
CA VAL A 34 9.71 11.36 15.97
C VAL A 34 10.30 12.71 15.50
N PRO A 35 10.80 13.61 16.38
CA PRO A 35 11.39 14.87 15.91
C PRO A 35 12.67 14.66 15.11
N LEU A 36 13.47 13.63 15.43
CA LEU A 36 14.66 13.28 14.65
C LEU A 36 14.28 12.83 13.23
N PHE A 37 13.28 11.95 13.09
CA PHE A 37 12.77 11.55 11.78
C PHE A 37 12.10 12.72 11.05
N ALA A 38 11.33 13.55 11.75
CA ALA A 38 10.72 14.74 11.16
C ALA A 38 11.78 15.73 10.64
N GLN A 39 12.95 15.81 11.29
CA GLN A 39 14.07 16.63 10.83
C GLN A 39 14.66 16.11 9.51
N ILE A 40 14.68 14.79 9.30
CA ILE A 40 15.05 14.16 8.02
C ILE A 40 14.03 14.53 6.93
N LEU A 41 12.73 14.53 7.25
CA LEU A 41 11.67 14.94 6.30
C LEU A 41 11.71 16.44 5.96
N LYS A 42 12.29 17.28 6.83
CA LYS A 42 12.48 18.72 6.58
C LYS A 42 13.65 19.02 5.64
N LEU A 43 14.47 18.03 5.29
CA LEU A 43 15.54 18.22 4.32
C LEU A 43 14.94 18.62 2.97
N PRO A 44 15.58 19.57 2.26
CA PRO A 44 15.03 20.03 1.01
C PRO A 44 14.97 18.88 0.01
N VAL A 45 13.81 18.76 -0.62
CA VAL A 45 13.40 17.62 -1.45
C VAL A 45 14.39 17.33 -2.59
N HIS A 46 15.09 18.36 -3.08
CA HIS A 46 16.12 18.23 -4.11
C HIS A 46 17.36 17.43 -3.66
N VAL A 47 17.69 17.39 -2.36
CA VAL A 47 18.77 16.55 -1.82
C VAL A 47 18.25 15.16 -1.45
N LEU A 48 16.99 15.07 -1.02
CA LEU A 48 16.40 13.82 -0.55
C LEU A 48 16.26 12.78 -1.68
N TYR A 49 15.82 13.22 -2.88
CA TYR A 49 15.67 12.32 -4.03
C TYR A 49 16.96 11.58 -4.45
N PRO A 50 18.11 12.25 -4.68
CA PRO A 50 19.32 11.54 -5.09
C PRO A 50 19.85 10.60 -4.00
N ILE A 51 19.69 10.94 -2.72
CA ILE A 51 20.07 10.04 -1.61
C ILE A 51 19.20 8.78 -1.61
N ILE A 52 17.87 8.94 -1.68
CA ILE A 52 16.94 7.79 -1.74
C ILE A 52 17.25 6.92 -2.95
N PHE A 53 17.47 7.54 -4.11
CA PHE A 53 17.79 6.82 -5.35
C PHE A 53 19.14 6.08 -5.27
N GLY A 54 20.17 6.71 -4.69
CA GLY A 54 21.47 6.06 -4.48
C GLY A 54 21.36 4.87 -3.53
N VAL A 55 20.66 5.02 -2.41
CA VAL A 55 20.45 3.94 -1.43
C VAL A 55 19.61 2.81 -2.02
N SER A 56 18.56 3.10 -2.79
CA SER A 56 17.75 2.06 -3.43
C SER A 56 18.52 1.29 -4.50
N LEU A 57 19.39 1.97 -5.26
CA LEU A 57 20.26 1.34 -6.25
C LEU A 57 21.24 0.36 -5.59
N VAL A 58 21.89 0.79 -4.49
CA VAL A 58 22.78 -0.06 -3.70
C VAL A 58 22.00 -1.22 -3.06
N GLY A 59 20.80 -0.96 -2.54
CA GLY A 59 19.96 -1.97 -1.90
C GLY A 59 19.52 -3.07 -2.86
N VAL A 60 19.02 -2.73 -4.04
CA VAL A 60 18.63 -3.71 -5.06
C VAL A 60 19.84 -4.49 -5.55
N TYR A 61 20.97 -3.81 -5.81
CA TYR A 61 22.20 -4.49 -6.18
C TYR A 61 22.68 -5.47 -5.10
N SER A 62 22.56 -5.10 -3.82
CA SER A 62 22.97 -5.95 -2.69
C SER A 62 22.07 -7.18 -2.49
N VAL A 63 20.77 -7.08 -2.77
CA VAL A 63 19.82 -8.18 -2.50
C VAL A 63 19.87 -9.22 -3.61
N SER A 64 19.84 -8.81 -4.87
CA SER A 64 19.70 -9.76 -5.98
C SER A 64 20.98 -9.97 -6.79
N SER A 65 22.00 -9.11 -6.63
CA SER A 65 23.25 -9.14 -7.43
C SER A 65 23.01 -9.30 -8.93
N SER A 66 21.80 -8.93 -9.39
CA SER A 66 21.32 -9.18 -10.74
C SER A 66 21.17 -7.85 -11.45
N LEU A 67 21.82 -7.73 -12.61
CA LEU A 67 21.73 -6.54 -13.45
C LEU A 67 20.29 -6.31 -13.96
N PHE A 68 19.45 -7.34 -13.97
CA PHE A 68 18.04 -7.24 -14.38
C PHE A 68 17.21 -6.42 -13.39
N ASP A 69 17.38 -6.63 -12.09
CA ASP A 69 16.58 -5.88 -11.11
C ASP A 69 17.03 -4.42 -11.02
N VAL A 70 18.32 -4.16 -11.26
CA VAL A 70 18.87 -2.81 -11.36
C VAL A 70 18.33 -2.08 -12.59
N SER A 71 18.25 -2.74 -13.74
CA SER A 71 17.68 -2.13 -14.95
C SER A 71 16.16 -1.93 -14.82
N LEU A 72 15.46 -2.85 -14.17
CA LEU A 72 14.04 -2.73 -13.84
C LEU A 72 13.79 -1.55 -12.89
N LEU A 73 14.60 -1.40 -11.83
CA LEU A 73 14.57 -0.25 -10.92
C LEU A 73 14.77 1.06 -11.69
N MET A 74 15.73 1.11 -12.61
CA MET A 74 15.99 2.29 -13.41
C MET A 74 14.80 2.63 -14.33
N ALA A 75 14.19 1.63 -14.96
CA ALA A 75 13.01 1.81 -15.80
C ALA A 75 11.80 2.31 -14.99
N PHE A 76 11.50 1.70 -13.85
CA PHE A 76 10.40 2.13 -12.98
C PHE A 76 10.68 3.47 -12.28
N GLY A 77 11.93 3.78 -11.95
CA GLY A 77 12.34 5.08 -11.42
C GLY A 77 12.12 6.20 -12.44
N LEU A 78 12.48 5.96 -13.71
CA LEU A 78 12.22 6.90 -14.80
C LEU A 78 10.71 7.06 -15.07
N LEU A 79 9.96 5.96 -15.05
CA LEU A 79 8.51 5.98 -15.18
C LEU A 79 7.86 6.78 -14.04
N GLY A 80 8.30 6.58 -12.80
CA GLY A 80 7.84 7.35 -11.64
C GLY A 80 8.15 8.84 -11.75
N TYR A 81 9.34 9.20 -12.26
CA TYR A 81 9.69 10.60 -12.55
C TYR A 81 8.77 11.21 -13.62
N LEU A 82 8.46 10.45 -14.67
CA LEU A 82 7.54 10.91 -15.72
C LEU A 82 6.12 11.10 -15.18
N MET A 83 5.61 10.16 -14.37
CA MET A 83 4.30 10.28 -13.72
C MET A 83 4.21 11.49 -12.79
N ARG A 84 5.29 11.80 -12.07
CA ARG A 84 5.37 13.01 -11.25
C ARG A 84 5.35 14.28 -12.10
N LYS A 85 6.00 14.28 -13.27
CA LYS A 85 5.96 15.41 -14.22
C LYS A 85 4.58 15.61 -14.86
N LEU A 86 3.77 14.56 -14.91
CA LEU A 86 2.40 14.56 -15.42
C LEU A 86 1.35 14.87 -14.33
N ASP A 87 1.78 15.30 -13.13
CA ASP A 87 0.92 15.62 -11.99
C ASP A 87 -0.06 14.49 -11.60
N TYR A 88 0.32 13.22 -11.84
CA TYR A 88 -0.48 12.11 -11.36
C TYR A 88 -0.49 12.06 -9.83
N PRO A 89 -1.65 11.86 -9.20
CA PRO A 89 -1.72 11.74 -7.75
C PRO A 89 -0.95 10.48 -7.32
N THR A 90 0.17 10.67 -6.62
CA THR A 90 1.05 9.59 -6.17
C THR A 90 0.39 8.69 -5.12
N ALA A 91 -0.53 9.23 -4.31
CA ALA A 91 -1.21 8.48 -3.26
C ALA A 91 -2.04 7.29 -3.79
N PRO A 92 -2.96 7.45 -4.76
CA PRO A 92 -3.65 6.33 -5.41
C PRO A 92 -2.71 5.31 -6.06
N LEU A 93 -1.60 5.78 -6.65
CA LEU A 93 -0.63 4.89 -7.30
C LEU A 93 0.04 3.95 -6.30
N ILE A 94 0.51 4.50 -5.18
CA ILE A 94 1.14 3.72 -4.10
C ILE A 94 0.12 2.77 -3.48
N LEU A 95 -1.10 3.23 -3.23
CA LEU A 95 -2.18 2.38 -2.70
C LEU A 95 -2.49 1.22 -3.67
N GLY A 96 -2.60 1.49 -4.96
CA GLY A 96 -2.78 0.45 -5.97
C GLY A 96 -1.63 -0.55 -6.03
N LEU A 97 -0.38 -0.09 -5.90
CA LEU A 97 0.80 -0.95 -5.89
C LEU A 97 0.83 -1.88 -4.66
N VAL A 98 0.58 -1.34 -3.47
CA VAL A 98 0.57 -2.11 -2.22
C VAL A 98 -0.58 -3.12 -2.20
N LEU A 99 -1.77 -2.71 -2.65
CA LEU A 99 -2.92 -3.62 -2.77
C LEU A 99 -2.71 -4.68 -3.87
N GLY A 100 -1.98 -4.31 -4.93
CA GLY A 100 -1.67 -5.18 -6.06
C GLY A 100 -0.90 -6.44 -5.65
N ASP A 101 0.09 -6.31 -4.75
CA ASP A 101 0.84 -7.47 -4.25
C ASP A 101 -0.07 -8.47 -3.49
N GLY A 102 -0.99 -7.97 -2.67
CA GLY A 102 -1.99 -8.82 -2.01
C GLY A 102 -2.95 -9.48 -3.02
N MET A 103 -3.38 -8.74 -4.03
CA MET A 103 -4.25 -9.24 -5.10
C MET A 103 -3.58 -10.32 -5.93
N GLU A 104 -2.32 -10.12 -6.34
CA GLU A 104 -1.54 -11.09 -7.12
C GLU A 104 -1.34 -12.39 -6.33
N ARG A 105 -1.04 -12.31 -5.03
CA ARG A 105 -0.93 -13.50 -4.17
C ARG A 105 -2.26 -14.24 -4.07
N ALA A 106 -3.37 -13.53 -3.86
CA ALA A 106 -4.70 -14.14 -3.80
C ALA A 106 -5.11 -14.79 -5.13
N LEU A 107 -4.78 -14.14 -6.26
CA LEU A 107 -5.02 -14.67 -7.60
C LEU A 107 -4.18 -15.92 -7.86
N ARG A 108 -2.88 -15.88 -7.57
CA ARG A 108 -1.99 -17.05 -7.68
C ARG A 108 -2.44 -18.20 -6.80
N GLN A 109 -2.80 -17.93 -5.55
CA GLN A 109 -3.30 -18.94 -4.62
C GLN A 109 -4.58 -19.59 -5.17
N SER A 110 -5.50 -18.78 -5.71
CA SER A 110 -6.74 -19.27 -6.31
C SER A 110 -6.47 -20.14 -7.55
N LEU A 111 -5.52 -19.73 -8.40
CA LEU A 111 -5.13 -20.49 -9.59
C LEU A 111 -4.41 -21.80 -9.24
N MET A 112 -3.53 -21.79 -8.24
CA MET A 112 -2.88 -23.01 -7.73
C MET A 112 -3.92 -24.00 -7.17
N MET A 113 -4.91 -23.50 -6.43
CA MET A 113 -6.00 -24.32 -5.89
C MET A 113 -6.91 -24.87 -7.01
N SER A 114 -6.93 -24.21 -8.18
CA SER A 114 -7.66 -24.61 -9.38
C SER A 114 -6.87 -25.48 -10.36
N GLN A 115 -5.61 -25.81 -10.08
CA GLN A 115 -4.71 -26.44 -11.05
C GLN A 115 -4.52 -25.64 -12.36
N GLY A 116 -4.64 -24.31 -12.30
CA GLY A 116 -4.42 -23.41 -13.44
C GLY A 116 -5.67 -23.03 -14.24
N ASP A 117 -6.85 -23.52 -13.86
CA ASP A 117 -8.10 -23.23 -14.57
C ASP A 117 -8.69 -21.85 -14.18
N LEU A 118 -8.58 -20.86 -15.08
CA LEU A 118 -9.16 -19.50 -14.89
C LEU A 118 -10.68 -19.53 -14.69
N SER A 119 -11.31 -20.63 -15.11
CA SER A 119 -12.73 -20.94 -14.94
C SER A 119 -13.21 -20.82 -13.49
N ILE A 120 -12.35 -21.05 -12.48
CA ILE A 120 -12.75 -20.98 -11.07
C ILE A 120 -13.18 -19.59 -10.62
N LEU A 121 -12.65 -18.52 -11.23
CA LEU A 121 -13.03 -17.14 -10.87
C LEU A 121 -14.51 -16.86 -11.17
N VAL A 122 -15.08 -17.55 -12.17
CA VAL A 122 -16.49 -17.41 -12.59
C VAL A 122 -17.35 -18.57 -12.06
N ASN A 123 -16.79 -19.78 -11.95
CA ASN A 123 -17.55 -20.97 -11.55
C ASN A 123 -17.89 -20.97 -10.04
N ARG A 124 -17.15 -20.21 -9.22
CA ARG A 124 -17.50 -19.98 -7.82
C ARG A 124 -18.47 -18.79 -7.72
N PRO A 125 -19.74 -18.98 -7.35
CA PRO A 125 -20.75 -17.91 -7.37
C PRO A 125 -20.39 -16.71 -6.49
N ILE A 126 -19.70 -16.95 -5.37
CA ILE A 126 -19.23 -15.88 -4.46
C ILE A 126 -18.12 -15.03 -5.12
N SER A 127 -17.19 -15.67 -5.83
CA SER A 127 -16.12 -14.99 -6.58
C SER A 127 -16.69 -14.19 -7.75
N ALA A 128 -17.62 -14.79 -8.50
CA ALA A 128 -18.28 -14.13 -9.62
C ALA A 128 -19.05 -12.87 -9.19
N VAL A 129 -19.79 -12.93 -8.09
CA VAL A 129 -20.51 -11.77 -7.54
C VAL A 129 -19.54 -10.68 -7.07
N MET A 130 -18.46 -11.04 -6.37
CA MET A 130 -17.41 -10.10 -5.96
C MET A 130 -16.71 -9.45 -7.15
N LEU A 131 -16.39 -10.21 -8.20
CA LEU A 131 -15.81 -9.68 -9.44
C LEU A 131 -16.77 -8.74 -10.16
N ALA A 132 -18.05 -9.12 -10.29
CA ALA A 132 -19.07 -8.27 -10.89
C ALA A 132 -19.24 -6.96 -10.11
N LEU A 133 -19.26 -7.01 -8.78
CA LEU A 133 -19.28 -5.83 -7.89
C LEU A 133 -18.03 -4.97 -8.05
N ALA A 134 -16.84 -5.56 -8.13
CA ALA A 134 -15.59 -4.83 -8.32
C ALA A 134 -15.57 -4.10 -9.67
N VAL A 135 -15.97 -4.78 -10.75
CA VAL A 135 -16.10 -4.17 -12.08
C VAL A 135 -17.16 -3.05 -12.06
N LEU A 136 -18.30 -3.28 -11.42
CA LEU A 136 -19.34 -2.25 -11.27
C LEU A 136 -18.82 -1.04 -10.49
N MET A 137 -18.13 -1.23 -9.38
CA MET A 137 -17.51 -0.16 -8.58
C MET A 137 -16.39 0.58 -9.31
N LEU A 138 -15.71 -0.06 -10.25
CA LEU A 138 -14.68 0.58 -11.08
C LEU A 138 -15.32 1.38 -12.22
N LEU A 139 -16.41 0.86 -12.81
CA LEU A 139 -17.15 1.53 -13.89
C LEU A 139 -18.03 2.68 -13.38
N LEU A 140 -18.61 2.58 -12.18
CA LEU A 140 -19.42 3.63 -11.53
C LEU A 140 -18.75 5.01 -11.53
N PRO A 141 -17.49 5.18 -11.07
CA PRO A 141 -16.78 6.43 -11.15
C PRO A 141 -16.28 6.72 -12.57
N LEU A 142 -16.13 5.76 -13.48
CA LEU A 142 -15.74 6.06 -14.87
C LEU A 142 -16.89 6.73 -15.64
N PHE A 143 -18.11 6.18 -15.53
CA PHE A 143 -19.33 6.78 -16.07
C PHE A 143 -19.77 8.02 -15.26
N GLY A 144 -19.59 7.98 -13.93
CA GLY A 144 -19.88 9.10 -13.05
C GLY A 144 -18.89 10.25 -13.18
N LYS A 145 -17.61 10.02 -13.48
CA LYS A 145 -16.59 11.07 -13.70
C LYS A 145 -16.86 11.84 -14.98
N MET A 146 -17.50 11.25 -15.99
CA MET A 146 -18.08 12.01 -17.11
C MET A 146 -19.22 12.96 -16.66
N ASN A 147 -19.89 12.64 -15.55
CA ASN A 147 -20.93 13.45 -14.93
C ASN A 147 -20.42 14.41 -13.82
N ARG A 148 -19.26 14.17 -13.19
CA ARG A 148 -18.69 15.04 -12.14
C ARG A 148 -18.13 16.35 -12.70
N TRP A 149 -17.75 16.40 -13.98
CA TRP A 149 -17.51 17.65 -14.70
C TRP A 149 -18.77 18.52 -14.80
N ARG A 150 -19.97 17.92 -14.69
CA ARG A 150 -21.24 18.65 -14.73
C ARG A 150 -21.73 19.10 -13.35
N ILE A 151 -21.41 18.38 -12.27
CA ILE A 151 -21.87 18.73 -10.91
C ILE A 151 -21.04 19.88 -10.32
N GLN A 152 -19.73 19.95 -10.58
CA GLN A 152 -18.90 21.11 -10.18
C GLN A 152 -19.30 22.41 -10.88
N ALA A 153 -19.97 22.33 -12.05
CA ALA A 153 -20.48 23.48 -12.77
C ALA A 153 -21.81 24.02 -12.19
N LEU A 154 -22.57 23.22 -11.42
CA LEU A 154 -23.85 23.63 -10.83
C LEU A 154 -23.68 24.33 -9.47
N GLU A 155 -22.64 23.98 -8.70
CA GLU A 155 -22.32 24.67 -7.43
C GLU A 155 -21.75 26.09 -7.65
N GLN A 156 -21.19 26.40 -8.83
CA GLN A 156 -20.73 27.76 -9.17
C GLN A 156 -21.87 28.70 -9.57
N SER A 157 -23.01 28.19 -10.04
CA SER A 157 -24.16 29.04 -10.42
C SER A 157 -25.09 29.41 -9.27
N GLU A 158 -24.99 28.74 -8.11
CA GLU A 158 -25.85 28.99 -6.93
C GLU A 158 -25.21 29.94 -5.89
N GLY A 159 -23.91 30.24 -6.01
CA GLY A 159 -23.20 31.17 -5.13
C GLY A 159 -23.19 32.63 -5.60
N GLU A 160 -23.85 32.94 -6.73
CA GLU A 160 -23.81 34.25 -7.38
C GLU A 160 -25.20 34.89 -7.61
N SER A 161 -26.23 34.43 -6.88
CA SER A 161 -27.57 35.05 -6.87
C SER A 161 -27.99 35.51 -5.48
#